data_AF-A0A535F998-F1
#
_entry.id   AF-A0A535F998-F1
#
_cell.length_a   1.000
_cell.length_b   1.000
_cell.length_c   1.000
_cell.angle_alpha   90.00
_cell.angle_beta   90.00
_cell.angle_gamma   90.00
#
_symmetry.space_group_name_H-M   'P 1'
#
loop_
_entity.id
_entity.type
_entity.pdbx_description
1 polymer ?
#
loop_
_entity_poly.entity_id
_entity_poly.type
_entity_poly.pdbx_seq_one_letter_code
_entity_poly.pdbx_strand_id
1 'polypeptide(L)' 'MAHVTGTPSFAQDIKPLFREEDRNAMDYIFDLWDYNDVSTHAENIFERLDDGSMPCDESWPAEQIQLFRSWIDAGKQA' A
#
# COMPACT_ATOMS: atom_id res chain seq x y z
N MET A 1 11.32 14.14 13.04
CA MET A 1 10.39 13.03 13.33
C MET A 1 8.99 13.61 13.35
N ALA A 2 8.27 13.46 12.25
CA ALA A 2 6.90 13.95 12.15
C ALA A 2 5.98 12.88 12.74
N HIS A 3 5.33 13.20 13.86
CA HIS A 3 4.22 12.41 14.35
C HIS A 3 3.07 12.53 13.35
N VAL A 4 2.61 11.41 12.80
CA VAL A 4 1.33 11.35 12.09
C VAL A 4 0.23 11.49 13.15
N THR A 5 -0.34 12.69 13.25
CA THR A 5 -1.58 12.94 13.98
C THR A 5 -2.76 12.62 13.07
N GLY A 6 -3.13 11.34 13.01
CA GLY A 6 -4.30 10.88 12.27
C GLY A 6 -4.25 9.40 11.95
N THR A 7 -5.41 8.77 11.80
CA THR A 7 -5.51 7.45 11.16
C THR A 7 -5.01 7.57 9.71
N PRO A 8 -4.13 6.67 9.22
CA PRO A 8 -3.69 6.70 7.83
C PRO A 8 -4.89 6.58 6.87
N SER A 9 -4.80 7.25 5.73
CA SER A 9 -5.81 7.24 4.66
C SER A 9 -5.21 6.76 3.35
N PHE A 10 -6.03 6.18 2.48
CA PHE A 10 -5.56 5.70 1.20
C PHE A 10 -5.04 6.84 0.34
N ALA A 11 -5.81 7.92 0.20
CA ALA A 11 -5.47 9.02 -0.69
C ALA A 11 -4.20 9.79 -0.28
N GLN A 12 -3.92 9.95 1.02
CA GLN A 12 -2.76 10.72 1.50
C GLN A 12 -1.54 9.86 1.78
N ASP A 13 -1.74 8.66 2.35
CA ASP A 13 -0.66 7.91 2.98
C ASP A 13 -0.29 6.64 2.22
N ILE A 14 -1.25 5.99 1.54
CA ILE A 14 -1.03 4.69 0.90
C ILE A 14 -0.80 4.80 -0.61
N LYS A 15 -1.68 5.51 -1.32
CA LYS A 15 -1.58 5.67 -2.77
C LYS A 15 -0.23 6.21 -3.23
N PRO A 16 0.38 7.23 -2.57
CA PRO A 16 1.70 7.74 -3.00
C PRO A 16 2.86 6.77 -2.80
N LEU A 17 2.68 5.68 -2.04
CA LEU A 17 3.72 4.66 -1.85
C LEU A 17 3.85 3.74 -3.07
N PHE A 18 2.76 3.57 -3.84
CA PHE A 18 2.79 2.85 -5.10
C PHE A 18 3.29 3.77 -6.21
N ARG A 19 4.47 3.47 -6.76
CA ARG A 19 5.03 4.20 -7.89
C ARG A 19 4.21 3.92 -9.15
N GLU A 20 4.41 4.75 -10.18
CA GLU A 20 3.74 4.55 -11.47
C GLU A 20 4.16 3.20 -12.10
N GLU A 21 5.42 2.81 -11.95
CA GLU A 21 5.95 1.53 -12.39
C GLU A 21 5.26 0.35 -11.70
N ASP A 22 5.03 0.46 -10.39
CA ASP A 22 4.33 -0.58 -9.60
C ASP A 22 2.91 -0.77 -10.09
N ARG A 23 2.19 0.35 -10.32
CA ARG A 23 0.83 0.34 -10.87
C ARG A 23 0.80 -0.28 -12.26
N ASN A 24 1.69 0.15 -13.16
CA ASN A 24 1.76 -0.38 -14.53
C ASN A 24 2.11 -1.87 -14.54
N ALA A 25 2.89 -2.36 -13.56
CA ALA A 25 3.19 -3.78 -13.41
C ALA A 25 2.02 -4.62 -12.85
N MET A 26 0.92 -4.00 -12.44
CA MET A 26 -0.23 -4.65 -11.81
C MET A 26 -1.57 -4.35 -12.48
N ASP A 27 -1.64 -3.37 -13.39
CA ASP A 27 -2.88 -2.86 -14.00
C ASP A 27 -3.73 -3.93 -14.72
N TYR A 28 -3.12 -5.05 -15.10
CA TYR A 28 -3.78 -6.21 -15.69
C TYR A 28 -4.49 -7.11 -14.68
N ILE A 29 -4.20 -6.97 -13.38
CA ILE A 29 -4.86 -7.67 -12.27
C ILE A 29 -5.86 -6.73 -11.58
N PHE A 30 -5.39 -5.57 -11.10
CA PHE A 30 -6.18 -4.51 -10.46
C PHE A 30 -5.37 -3.21 -10.37
N ASP A 31 -6.03 -2.07 -10.13
CA ASP A 31 -5.37 -0.77 -10.08
C ASP A 31 -4.84 -0.42 -8.68
N LEU A 32 -3.51 -0.36 -8.50
CA LEU A 32 -2.87 0.05 -7.26
C LEU A 32 -3.14 1.51 -6.85
N TRP A 33 -3.75 2.31 -7.72
CA TRP A 33 -4.18 3.67 -7.44
C TRP A 33 -5.70 3.83 -7.29
N ASP A 34 -6.46 2.73 -7.38
CA ASP A 34 -7.88 2.67 -7.03
C ASP A 34 -8.06 2.18 -5.58
N TYR A 35 -8.87 2.92 -4.83
CA TYR A 35 -9.11 2.61 -3.42
C TYR A 35 -9.83 1.26 -3.23
N ASN A 36 -10.82 0.95 -4.07
CA ASN A 36 -11.62 -0.25 -3.89
C ASN A 36 -10.78 -1.49 -4.19
N ASP A 37 -9.97 -1.44 -5.24
CA ASP A 37 -9.05 -2.51 -5.61
C ASP A 37 -8.03 -2.77 -4.50
N VAL A 38 -7.32 -1.72 -4.05
CA VAL A 38 -6.33 -1.86 -2.98
C VAL A 38 -6.97 -2.29 -1.66
N SER A 39 -8.16 -1.77 -1.33
CA SER A 39 -8.88 -2.13 -0.10
C SER A 39 -9.39 -3.57 -0.12
N THR A 40 -9.87 -4.04 -1.27
CA THR A 40 -10.32 -5.43 -1.48
C THR A 40 -9.17 -6.41 -1.37
N HIS A 41 -7.99 -6.05 -1.88
CA HIS A 41 -6.82 -6.92 -1.93
C HIS A 41 -5.78 -6.66 -0.83
N ALA A 42 -6.09 -5.82 0.16
CA ALA A 42 -5.12 -5.28 1.09
C ALA A 42 -4.28 -6.34 1.82
N GLU A 43 -4.88 -7.42 2.33
CA GLU A 43 -4.13 -8.48 3.02
C GLU A 43 -3.17 -9.21 2.07
N ASN A 44 -3.59 -9.53 0.84
CA ASN A 44 -2.73 -10.17 -0.16
C ASN A 44 -1.58 -9.25 -0.59
N ILE A 45 -1.86 -7.94 -0.73
CA ILE A 45 -0.82 -6.94 -1.02
C ILE A 45 0.17 -6.89 0.13
N PHE A 46 -0.32 -6.83 1.38
CA PHE A 46 0.54 -6.80 2.57
C PHE A 46 1.45 -8.04 2.63
N GLU A 47 0.93 -9.24 2.40
CA GLU A 47 1.75 -10.47 2.37
C GLU A 47 2.90 -10.38 1.36
N ARG A 48 2.65 -9.85 0.16
CA ARG A 48 3.67 -9.67 -0.88
C ARG A 48 4.66 -8.53 -0.60
N LEU A 49 4.22 -7.50 0.12
CA LEU A 49 5.09 -6.44 0.60
C LEU A 49 6.00 -6.95 1.73
N ASP A 50 5.46 -7.74 2.66
CA ASP A 50 6.18 -8.30 3.82
C ASP A 50 7.19 -9.39 3.41
N ASP A 51 6.83 -10.25 2.45
CA ASP A 51 7.76 -11.25 1.89
C ASP A 51 8.78 -10.66 0.90
N GLY A 52 8.60 -9.39 0.52
CA GLY A 52 9.49 -8.63 -0.36
C GLY A 52 9.41 -9.00 -1.84
N SER A 53 8.43 -9.81 -2.25
CA SER A 53 8.19 -10.19 -3.65
C SER A 53 7.48 -9.10 -4.47
N MET A 54 6.86 -8.12 -3.80
CA MET A 54 6.40 -6.88 -4.40
C MET A 54 7.01 -5.67 -3.69
N PRO A 55 7.38 -4.61 -4.44
CA PRO A 55 7.59 -4.59 -5.90
C PRO A 55 8.63 -5.59 -6.41
N CYS A 56 8.60 -5.93 -7.71
CA CYS A 56 9.48 -6.95 -8.30
C CYS A 56 10.93 -6.48 -8.53
N ASP A 57 11.17 -5.17 -8.47
CA ASP A 57 12.46 -4.51 -8.66
C ASP A 57 13.10 -4.08 -7.33
N GLU A 58 12.31 -3.47 -6.43
CA GLU A 58 12.79 -2.96 -5.14
C GLU A 58 11.72 -3.11 -4.05
N SER A 59 12.02 -3.92 -3.03
CA SER A 59 11.14 -4.12 -1.87
C SER A 59 10.97 -2.84 -1.06
N TRP A 60 9.78 -2.64 -0.47
CA TRP A 60 9.52 -1.47 0.35
C TRP A 60 10.36 -1.44 1.65
N PRO A 61 10.75 -0.23 2.12
CA PRO A 61 11.26 -0.07 3.48
C PRO A 61 10.24 -0.51 4.52
N ALA A 62 10.72 -1.09 5.63
CA ALA A 62 9.87 -1.59 6.72
C ALA A 62 8.88 -0.54 7.28
N GLU A 63 9.25 0.75 7.26
CA GLU A 63 8.37 1.84 7.70
C GLU A 63 7.13 2.00 6.79
N GLN A 64 7.27 1.80 5.48
CA GLN A 64 6.15 1.87 4.53
C GLN A 64 5.24 0.65 4.69
N ILE A 65 5.82 -0.53 4.89
CA ILE A 65 5.08 -1.77 5.17
C ILE A 65 4.26 -1.61 6.47
N GLN A 66 4.84 -1.03 7.52
CA GLN A 66 4.14 -0.74 8.77
C GLN A 66 3.03 0.30 8.60
N LEU A 67 3.23 1.32 7.76
CA LEU A 67 2.20 2.31 7.43
C LEU A 67 1.01 1.64 6.72
N PHE A 68 1.28 0.77 5.75
CA PHE A 68 0.26 -0.01 5.05
C PHE A 68 -0.51 -0.92 6.02
N ARG A 69 0.20 -1.62 6.92
CA ARG A 69 -0.42 -2.43 7.97
C ARG A 69 -1.33 -1.59 8.88
N SER A 70 -0.86 -0.43 9.30
CA SER A 70 -1.61 0.47 10.18
C SER A 70 -2.90 0.97 9.50
N TRP A 71 -2.87 1.22 8.19
CA TRP A 71 -4.05 1.56 7.41
C TRP A 71 -5.07 0.42 7.36
N ILE A 72 -4.62 -0.83 7.17
CA ILE A 72 -5.47 -2.03 7.21
C ILE A 72 -6.14 -2.15 8.58
N ASP A 73 -5.35 -2.11 9.64
CA ASP A 73 -5.82 -2.30 11.03
C ASP A 73 -6.78 -1.19 11.47
N ALA A 74 -6.64 0.02 10.91
CA ALA A 74 -7.53 1.13 11.17
C ALA A 74 -8.82 1.13 10.32
N GLY A 75 -9.06 0.07 9.54
CA GLY A 75 -10.29 -0.11 8.79
C GLY A 75 -10.25 0.42 7.35
N LYS A 76 -9.05 0.64 6.80
CA LYS A 76 -8.83 1.03 5.39
C LYS A 76 -9.56 2.31 5.02
N GLN A 77 -9.28 3.40 5.72
CA GLN A 77 -9.87 4.71 5.42
C GLN A 77 -9.50 5.17 3.99
N ALA A 78 -10.46 5.65 3.21
CA ALA A 78 -10.21 6.19 1.87
C ALA A 78 -9.37 7.48 1.88
#